data_AF-A0A6M0H7N6-F1
#
_entry.id   AF-A0A6M0H7N6-F1
#
_cell.length_a   1.000
_cell.length_b   1.000
_cell.length_c   1.000
_cell.angle_alpha   90.00
_cell.angle_beta   90.00
_cell.angle_gamma   90.00
#
_symmetry.space_group_name_H-M   'P 1'
#
loop_
_entity.id
_entity.type
_entity.pdbx_description
1 polymer ?
#
loop_
_entity_poly.entity_id
_entity_poly.type
_entity_poly.pdbx_seq_one_letter_code
_entity_poly.pdbx_strand_id
1 'polypeptide(L)'
;AKTHNSIAMQKFYFDNRDRLEPIFLPKYSPKMNPQEHIWRYYKSLLYRPSARENIYELVMDTKLIFDELNLNKNKLFSLAYAKNYLV
;
A
#
# COMPACT_ATOMS: atom_id res chain seq x y z
N ALA A 1 -5.17 -11.52 -3.42
CA ALA A 1 -4.31 -12.68 -3.06
C ALA A 1 -5.19 -13.83 -2.55
N LYS A 2 -4.71 -15.09 -2.58
CA LYS A 2 -5.49 -16.24 -2.06
C LYS A 2 -5.93 -16.05 -0.59
N THR A 3 -5.09 -15.40 0.21
CA THR A 3 -5.34 -15.11 1.64
C THR A 3 -6.50 -14.15 1.89
N HIS A 4 -6.77 -13.21 0.98
CA HIS A 4 -7.88 -12.24 1.13
C HIS A 4 -9.26 -12.91 1.06
N ASN A 5 -9.34 -14.12 0.48
CA ASN A 5 -10.59 -14.88 0.38
C ASN A 5 -10.61 -16.09 1.33
N SER A 6 -9.66 -16.21 2.25
CA SER A 6 -9.61 -17.31 3.22
C SER A 6 -10.82 -17.30 4.16
N ILE A 7 -11.16 -18.46 4.74
CA ILE A 7 -12.27 -18.57 5.71
C ILE A 7 -12.06 -17.60 6.88
N ALA A 8 -10.83 -17.47 7.38
CA ALA A 8 -10.49 -16.54 8.45
C ALA A 8 -10.77 -15.08 8.05
N MET A 9 -10.42 -14.67 6.82
CA MET A 9 -10.68 -13.33 6.32
C MET A 9 -12.17 -13.07 6.09
N GLN A 10 -12.90 -14.07 5.58
CA GLN A 10 -14.35 -13.98 5.42
C GLN A 10 -15.04 -13.81 6.78
N LYS A 11 -14.65 -14.59 7.78
CA LYS A 11 -15.16 -14.45 9.15
C LYS A 11 -14.88 -13.06 9.70
N PHE A 12 -13.64 -12.58 9.58
CA PHE A 12 -13.28 -11.22 10.00
C PHE A 12 -14.15 -10.15 9.32
N TYR A 13 -14.40 -10.27 8.02
CA TYR A 13 -15.29 -9.36 7.30
C TYR A 13 -16.72 -9.40 7.84
N PHE A 14 -17.31 -10.59 7.99
CA PHE A 14 -18.69 -10.71 8.49
C PHE A 14 -18.87 -10.18 9.90
N ASP A 15 -17.88 -10.39 10.78
CA ASP A 15 -17.88 -9.89 12.15
C ASP A 15 -17.75 -8.36 12.23
N ASN A 16 -17.38 -7.68 11.14
CA ASN A 16 -17.07 -6.24 11.10
C ASN A 16 -17.70 -5.49 9.90
N ARG A 17 -18.71 -6.09 9.28
CA ARG A 17 -19.34 -5.60 8.03
C ARG A 17 -20.08 -4.26 8.18
N ASP A 18 -20.38 -3.87 9.41
CA ASP A 18 -20.98 -2.60 9.78
C ASP A 18 -19.99 -1.43 9.69
N ARG A 19 -18.68 -1.72 9.80
CA ARG A 19 -17.59 -0.73 9.82
C ARG A 19 -16.56 -0.90 8.71
N LEU A 20 -16.72 -1.88 7.82
CA LEU A 20 -15.81 -2.19 6.74
C LEU A 20 -16.54 -2.24 5.39
N GLU A 21 -16.06 -1.43 4.45
CA GLU A 21 -16.52 -1.46 3.07
C GLU A 21 -15.42 -2.01 2.15
N PRO A 22 -15.63 -3.18 1.50
CA PRO A 22 -14.65 -3.76 0.60
C PRO A 22 -14.69 -3.03 -0.75
N ILE A 23 -13.54 -2.49 -1.16
CA ILE A 23 -13.36 -1.95 -2.51
C ILE A 23 -12.95 -3.10 -3.44
N PHE A 24 -13.82 -3.45 -4.38
CA PHE A 24 -13.56 -4.53 -5.32
C PHE A 24 -12.56 -4.11 -6.40
N LEU A 25 -11.45 -4.84 -6.49
CA LEU A 25 -10.44 -4.68 -7.53
C LEU A 25 -10.59 -5.82 -8.56
N PRO A 26 -10.78 -5.51 -9.86
CA PRO A 26 -10.80 -6.54 -10.89
C PRO A 26 -9.48 -7.33 -10.94
N LYS A 27 -9.56 -8.60 -11.35
CA LYS A 27 -8.36 -9.46 -11.47
C LYS A 27 -7.35 -8.82 -12.43
N TYR A 28 -6.06 -8.99 -12.12
CA TYR A 28 -4.94 -8.49 -12.94
C TYR A 28 -5.00 -6.98 -13.26
N SER A 29 -5.60 -6.17 -12.38
CA SER A 29 -5.77 -4.73 -12.59
C SER A 29 -4.93 -3.88 -11.62
N PRO A 30 -3.59 -4.03 -11.59
CA PRO A 30 -2.74 -3.28 -10.67
C PRO A 30 -2.81 -1.77 -10.89
N LYS A 31 -3.09 -1.33 -12.13
CA LYS A 31 -3.27 0.09 -12.47
C LYS A 31 -4.45 0.76 -11.77
N MET A 32 -5.41 -0.03 -11.26
CA MET A 32 -6.56 0.45 -10.50
C MET A 32 -6.34 0.38 -8.98
N ASN A 33 -5.20 -0.15 -8.52
CA ASN A 33 -4.88 -0.25 -7.10
C ASN A 33 -4.02 0.94 -6.65
N PRO A 34 -4.51 1.84 -5.78
CA PRO A 34 -3.73 2.97 -5.30
C PRO A 34 -2.43 2.60 -4.60
N GLN A 35 -2.39 1.42 -3.99
CA GLN A 35 -1.20 0.93 -3.31
C GLN A 35 0.00 0.79 -4.26
N GLU A 36 -0.22 0.52 -5.54
CA GLU A 36 0.88 0.38 -6.53
C GLU A 36 1.63 1.71 -6.75
N HIS A 37 0.95 2.85 -6.65
CA HIS A 37 1.60 4.16 -6.75
C HIS A 37 2.44 4.46 -5.50
N ILE A 38 1.95 4.09 -4.32
CA ILE A 38 2.72 4.19 -3.08
C ILE A 38 3.97 3.32 -3.18
N TRP A 39 3.86 2.08 -3.66
CA TRP A 39 5.00 1.19 -3.89
C TRP A 39 6.01 1.77 -4.88
N ARG A 40 5.55 2.38 -5.98
CA ARG A 40 6.44 3.02 -6.95
C ARG A 40 7.21 4.19 -6.32
N TYR A 41 6.52 5.04 -5.57
CA TYR A 41 7.15 6.15 -4.86
C TYR A 41 8.16 5.67 -3.81
N TYR A 42 7.75 4.72 -2.97
CA TYR A 42 8.63 4.09 -1.99
C TYR A 42 9.90 3.53 -2.63
N LYS A 43 9.76 2.72 -3.70
CA LYS A 43 10.92 2.15 -4.41
C LYS A 43 11.84 3.21 -5.00
N SER A 44 11.30 4.35 -5.46
CA SER A 44 12.12 5.45 -5.99
C SER A 44 13.00 6.11 -4.93
N LEU A 45 12.55 6.11 -3.66
CA LEU A 45 13.32 6.65 -2.53
C LEU A 45 14.25 5.61 -1.90
N LEU A 46 13.80 4.36 -1.82
CA LEU A 46 14.58 3.26 -1.24
C LEU A 46 15.79 2.89 -2.10
N TYR A 47 15.65 3.04 -3.42
CA TYR A 47 16.67 2.67 -4.38
C TYR A 47 18.01 3.36 -4.09
N ARG A 48 19.06 2.56 -3.97
CA ARG A 48 20.44 3.03 -4.01
C ARG A 48 21.31 2.01 -4.77
N PRO A 49 22.47 2.41 -5.31
CA PRO A 49 23.33 1.53 -6.09
C PRO A 49 23.87 0.31 -5.32
N SER A 50 24.01 0.42 -3.99
CA SER A 50 24.51 -0.64 -3.12
C SER A 50 23.40 -1.33 -2.31
N ALA A 51 23.62 -2.59 -1.94
CA ALA A 51 22.74 -3.30 -1.02
C ALA A 51 22.73 -2.66 0.38
N ARG A 52 21.67 -2.93 1.14
CA ARG A 52 21.68 -2.74 2.60
C ARG A 52 22.60 -3.76 3.25
N GLU A 53 23.28 -3.37 4.33
CA GLU A 53 24.17 -4.25 5.10
C GLU A 53 23.38 -5.35 5.79
N ASN A 54 22.18 -5.04 6.27
CA ASN A 54 21.31 -5.98 6.98
C ASN A 54 19.84 -5.55 6.93
N ILE A 55 18.98 -6.41 7.47
CA ILE A 55 17.53 -6.20 7.51
C ILE A 55 17.13 -5.00 8.37
N TYR A 56 17.91 -4.66 9.42
CA TYR A 56 17.59 -3.55 10.31
C TYR A 56 17.77 -2.19 9.61
N GLU A 57 18.82 -2.05 8.80
CA GLU A 57 19.00 -0.86 7.97
C GLU A 57 17.83 -0.68 6.99
N LEU A 58 17.42 -1.76 6.31
CA LEU A 58 16.27 -1.72 5.40
C LEU A 58 14.98 -1.31 6.12
N VAL A 59 14.72 -1.86 7.31
CA VAL A 59 13.54 -1.52 8.11
C VAL A 59 13.59 -0.06 8.57
N MET A 60 14.76 0.44 8.98
CA MET A 60 14.92 1.83 9.40
C MET A 60 14.65 2.79 8.24
N ASP A 61 15.21 2.55 7.06
CA ASP A 61 14.97 3.39 5.88
C ASP A 61 13.51 3.36 5.46
N THR A 62 12.88 2.17 5.52
CA THR A 62 11.45 2.02 5.27
C THR A 62 10.67 2.91 6.23
N LYS A 63 10.96 2.84 7.52
CA LYS A 63 10.31 3.66 8.54
C LYS A 63 10.45 5.15 8.26
N LEU A 64 11.66 5.63 7.99
CA LEU A 64 11.91 7.05 7.70
C LEU A 64 11.10 7.54 6.49
N ILE A 65 11.05 6.76 5.41
CA ILE A 65 10.27 7.10 4.21
C ILE A 65 8.77 7.18 4.53
N PHE A 66 8.24 6.23 5.29
CA PHE A 66 6.81 6.25 5.68
C PHE A 66 6.50 7.37 6.68
N ASP A 67 7.39 7.68 7.62
CA ASP A 67 7.24 8.79 8.55
C ASP A 67 7.18 10.13 7.79
N GLU A 68 8.08 10.36 6.83
CA GLU A 68 8.04 11.56 5.96
C GLU A 68 6.74 11.64 5.16
N LEU A 69 6.32 10.52 4.55
CA LEU A 69 5.10 10.47 3.75
C LEU A 69 3.83 10.74 4.60
N ASN A 70 3.81 10.26 5.84
CA ASN A 70 2.71 10.49 6.78
C ASN A 70 2.66 11.95 7.27
N LEU A 71 3.81 12.60 7.41
CA LEU A 71 3.89 14.03 7.72
C LEU A 71 3.40 14.89 6.53
N ASN A 72 3.65 14.44 5.29
CA ASN A 72 3.22 15.14 4.08
C ASN A 72 1.90 14.59 3.52
N LYS A 73 0.78 14.90 4.19
CA LYS A 73 -0.57 14.45 3.80
C LYS A 73 -0.94 14.84 2.37
N ASN A 74 -0.54 16.03 1.90
CA ASN A 74 -0.82 16.48 0.53
C ASN A 74 -0.17 15.55 -0.50
N LYS A 75 1.10 15.16 -0.27
CA LYS A 75 1.79 14.20 -1.13
C LYS A 75 1.11 12.84 -1.08
N LEU A 76 0.80 12.32 0.11
CA LEU A 76 0.09 11.05 0.28
C LEU A 76 -1.23 11.03 -0.49
N PHE A 77 -2.06 12.05 -0.33
CA PHE A 77 -3.33 12.18 -1.05
C PHE A 77 -3.14 12.29 -2.56
N SER A 78 -2.11 13.01 -3.03
CA SER A 78 -1.81 13.07 -4.47
C SER A 78 -1.44 11.72 -5.06
N LEU A 79 -0.74 10.88 -4.29
CA LEU A 79 -0.32 9.55 -4.73
C LEU A 79 -1.49 8.57 -4.80
N ALA A 80 -2.41 8.61 -3.83
CA ALA A 80 -3.53 7.69 -3.69
C ALA A 80 -4.88 8.25 -4.21
N TYR A 81 -4.87 9.37 -4.94
CA TYR A 81 -6.08 10.07 -5.34
C TYR A 81 -6.97 9.22 -6.28
N ALA A 82 -8.24 9.03 -5.93
CA ALA A 82 -9.17 8.12 -6.61
C ALA A 82 -9.30 8.34 -8.13
N LYS A 83 -9.22 9.60 -8.60
CA LYS A 83 -9.28 9.95 -10.04
C LYS A 83 -8.20 9.27 -10.88
N ASN A 84 -7.11 8.83 -10.27
CA ASN A 84 -6.02 8.17 -10.97
C ASN A 84 -6.35 6.69 -11.29
N TYR A 85 -7.47 6.16 -10.77
CA TYR A 85 -7.80 4.72 -10.76
C TYR A 85 -9.21 4.39 -11.24
N LEU A 86 -10.13 5.37 -11.17
CA LEU A 86 -11.47 5.26 -11.75
C LEU A 86 -11.35 5.57 -13.25
N VAL A 87 -11.60 4.55 -14.07
CA VAL A 87 -11.85 4.67 -15.52
C VAL A 87 -13.34 4.75 -15.74
#